data_AF-A0A9J6D7S4-F1
#
_entry.id   AF-A0A9J6D7S4-F1
#
_cell.length_a   1.000
_cell.length_b   1.000
_cell.length_c   1.000
_cell.angle_alpha   90.00
_cell.angle_beta   90.00
_cell.angle_gamma   90.00
#
_symmetry.space_group_name_H-M   'P 1'
#
loop_
_entity.id
_entity.type
_entity.pdbx_description
1 polymer ?
#
loop_
_entity_poly.entity_id
_entity_poly.type
_entity_poly.pdbx_seq_one_letter_code
_entity_poly.pdbx_strand_id
1 'polypeptide(L)'
;MPGVSLRWEASLVQEPSGFYCPLGPGVVYLFRYLVASARLAYLLRRKGRQFEYVEPQKYDDIVSNCAVCAPAEWDCECPRPKPELEKSEDSVFFYGVNSDGDRLVVSVSRLSTHVAELWLALYTSDGTRYKLPTTLTLDRSAGSCFSAAGLRLQCLAPNRRWRVAFNGLLRQVYSDHADNSVWASQIYRYQQENIGTSKE
;
A
#
# COMPACT_ATOMS: atom_id res chain seq x y z
N MET A 1 26.13 -14.07 20.74
CA MET A 1 25.00 -13.20 20.35
C MET A 1 24.29 -13.88 19.19
N PRO A 2 23.09 -14.45 19.38
CA PRO A 2 22.46 -15.23 18.32
C PRO A 2 21.61 -14.31 17.42
N GLY A 3 21.87 -14.37 16.12
CA GLY A 3 21.08 -13.71 15.08
C GLY A 3 19.73 -14.41 14.92
N VAL A 4 18.65 -13.63 14.97
CA VAL A 4 17.28 -14.12 14.77
C VAL A 4 17.02 -14.18 13.26
N SER A 5 17.02 -15.39 12.72
CA SER A 5 16.52 -15.69 11.37
C SER A 5 15.00 -15.73 11.41
N LEU A 6 14.33 -14.68 10.91
CA LEU A 6 12.89 -14.68 10.72
C LEU A 6 12.52 -15.60 9.55
N ARG A 7 12.08 -16.82 9.88
CA ARG A 7 11.44 -17.76 8.97
C ARG A 7 9.96 -17.39 8.89
N TRP A 8 9.49 -17.06 7.69
CA TRP A 8 8.07 -16.81 7.44
C TRP A 8 7.33 -18.15 7.36
N GLU A 9 6.46 -18.42 8.32
CA GLU A 9 5.51 -19.54 8.28
C GLU A 9 4.13 -18.97 7.98
N ALA A 10 3.62 -19.24 6.78
CA ALA A 10 2.27 -18.85 6.39
C ALA A 10 1.28 -19.90 6.92
N SER A 11 0.71 -19.66 8.09
CA SER A 11 -0.43 -20.44 8.58
C SER A 11 -1.70 -20.00 7.84
N LEU A 12 -2.09 -20.78 6.83
CA LEU A 12 -3.38 -20.65 6.18
C LEU A 12 -4.45 -21.23 7.12
N VAL A 13 -5.30 -20.34 7.63
CA VAL A 13 -6.55 -20.69 8.32
C VAL A 13 -7.38 -21.55 7.37
N GLN A 14 -7.61 -22.79 7.79
CA GLN A 14 -8.44 -23.77 7.10
C GLN A 14 -9.84 -23.69 7.70
N GLU A 15 -10.88 -23.67 6.85
CA GLU A 15 -12.27 -24.15 7.08
C GLU A 15 -13.16 -23.79 5.85
N PRO A 16 -14.28 -24.48 5.57
CA PRO A 16 -14.37 -25.91 5.28
C PRO A 16 -15.17 -26.20 3.97
N SER A 17 -15.20 -27.50 3.62
CA SER A 17 -16.10 -28.18 2.67
C SER A 17 -15.95 -27.93 1.16
N GLY A 18 -15.40 -28.95 0.49
CA GLY A 18 -16.25 -29.68 -0.45
C GLY A 18 -15.95 -29.57 -1.95
N PHE A 19 -14.71 -29.77 -2.40
CA PHE A 19 -14.47 -30.33 -3.74
C PHE A 19 -13.25 -31.26 -3.70
N TYR A 20 -13.50 -32.57 -3.73
CA TYR A 20 -12.46 -33.59 -3.89
C TYR A 20 -11.87 -33.47 -5.31
N CYS A 21 -10.73 -32.79 -5.44
CA CYS A 21 -9.88 -32.94 -6.61
C CYS A 21 -9.07 -34.25 -6.44
N PRO A 22 -8.99 -35.12 -7.47
CA PRO A 22 -8.26 -36.39 -7.39
C PRO A 22 -6.73 -36.22 -7.38
N LEU A 23 -6.23 -34.98 -7.47
CA LEU A 23 -4.82 -34.65 -7.39
C LEU A 23 -4.52 -34.14 -5.99
N GLY A 24 -3.61 -34.81 -5.27
CA GLY A 24 -3.32 -34.54 -3.87
C GLY A 24 -3.03 -33.05 -3.58
N PRO A 25 -3.22 -32.59 -2.32
CA PRO A 25 -3.18 -31.18 -1.94
C PRO A 25 -1.88 -30.45 -2.36
N GLY A 26 -0.77 -31.18 -2.48
CA GLY A 26 0.51 -30.64 -2.98
C GLY A 26 0.52 -30.25 -4.46
N VAL A 27 -0.18 -30.98 -5.34
CA VAL A 27 -0.18 -30.70 -6.79
C VAL A 27 -1.01 -29.47 -7.11
N VAL A 28 -2.15 -29.31 -6.45
CA VAL A 28 -2.99 -28.10 -6.56
C VAL A 28 -2.22 -26.87 -6.05
N TYR A 29 -1.47 -27.02 -4.96
CA TYR A 29 -0.61 -25.95 -4.44
C TYR A 29 0.47 -25.55 -5.45
N LEU A 30 1.18 -26.53 -6.03
CA LEU A 30 2.21 -26.27 -7.05
C LEU A 30 1.65 -25.59 -8.29
N PHE A 31 0.47 -26.00 -8.77
CA PHE A 31 -0.18 -25.34 -9.89
C PHE A 31 -0.53 -23.89 -9.57
N ARG A 32 -1.14 -23.62 -8.42
CA ARG A 32 -1.45 -22.24 -7.98
C ARG A 32 -0.18 -21.41 -7.82
N TYR A 33 0.89 -22.00 -7.29
CA TYR A 33 2.20 -21.35 -7.15
C TYR A 33 2.83 -21.03 -8.51
N LEU A 34 2.80 -21.95 -9.47
CA LEU A 34 3.30 -21.75 -10.83
C LEU A 34 2.51 -20.67 -11.58
N VAL A 35 1.17 -20.69 -11.47
CA VAL A 35 0.33 -19.65 -12.06
C VAL A 35 0.60 -18.29 -11.42
N ALA A 36 0.72 -18.23 -10.08
CA ALA A 36 1.03 -16.99 -9.37
C ALA A 36 2.42 -16.44 -9.72
N SER A 37 3.44 -17.30 -9.75
CA SER A 37 4.82 -16.91 -10.10
C SER A 37 4.96 -16.51 -11.56
N ALA A 38 4.36 -17.25 -12.50
CA ALA A 38 4.32 -16.87 -13.91
C ALA A 38 3.58 -15.55 -14.13
N ARG A 39 2.46 -15.35 -13.44
CA ARG A 39 1.71 -14.08 -13.48
C ARG A 39 2.52 -12.93 -12.89
N LEU A 40 3.18 -13.14 -11.75
CA LEU A 40 4.06 -12.14 -11.14
C LEU A 40 5.21 -11.78 -12.08
N ALA A 41 5.89 -12.77 -12.66
CA ALA A 41 6.96 -12.55 -13.63
C ALA A 41 6.46 -11.79 -14.88
N TYR A 42 5.25 -12.11 -15.36
CA TYR A 42 4.62 -11.40 -16.46
C TYR A 42 4.31 -9.93 -16.10
N LEU A 43 3.74 -9.69 -14.92
CA LEU A 43 3.43 -8.34 -14.43
C LEU A 43 4.70 -7.52 -14.21
N LEU A 44 5.73 -8.10 -13.60
CA LEU A 44 7.03 -7.45 -13.39
C LEU A 44 7.72 -7.11 -14.72
N ARG A 45 7.54 -7.92 -15.76
CA ARG A 45 8.03 -7.61 -17.11
C ARG A 45 7.24 -6.49 -17.80
N ARG A 46 5.91 -6.44 -17.60
CA ARG A 46 5.04 -5.43 -18.24
C ARG A 46 5.04 -4.07 -17.56
N LYS A 47 5.04 -4.02 -16.23
CA LYS A 47 4.95 -2.74 -15.48
C LYS A 47 6.23 -1.90 -15.55
N GLY A 48 7.26 -2.36 -16.24
CA GLY A 48 8.59 -1.76 -16.19
C GLY A 48 9.16 -1.87 -14.77
N ARG A 49 10.49 -1.83 -14.64
CA ARG A 49 11.06 -1.60 -13.32
C ARG A 49 10.79 -0.12 -13.02
N GLN A 50 9.84 0.17 -12.12
CA GLN A 50 9.61 1.54 -11.62
C GLN A 50 10.88 2.16 -11.03
N PHE A 51 11.84 1.31 -10.65
CA PHE A 51 13.18 1.68 -10.25
C PHE A 51 14.14 1.34 -11.38
N GLU A 52 14.40 2.33 -12.24
CA GLU A 52 15.54 2.26 -13.15
C GLU A 52 16.80 2.23 -12.30
N TYR A 53 17.57 1.15 -12.44
CA TYR A 53 18.87 1.06 -11.79
C TYR A 53 19.79 1.99 -12.57
N VAL A 54 20.05 3.18 -12.05
CA VAL A 54 21.02 4.08 -12.65
C VAL A 54 22.37 3.39 -12.56
N GLU A 55 22.96 3.05 -13.72
CA GLU A 55 24.29 2.46 -13.73
C GLU A 55 25.28 3.43 -13.07
N PRO A 56 26.04 3.01 -12.05
CA PRO A 56 26.92 3.89 -11.27
C PRO A 56 28.17 4.36 -12.04
N GLN A 57 28.13 4.39 -13.38
CA GLN A 57 29.30 4.64 -14.23
C GLN A 57 29.65 6.13 -14.37
N LYS A 58 28.81 7.05 -13.89
CA LYS A 58 29.03 8.50 -14.01
C LYS A 58 29.24 9.12 -12.63
N TYR A 59 30.48 9.03 -12.15
CA TYR A 59 30.89 9.39 -10.77
C TYR A 59 30.64 10.86 -10.40
N ASP A 60 30.37 11.75 -11.36
CA ASP A 60 30.15 13.19 -11.12
C ASP A 60 28.67 13.62 -11.12
N ASP A 61 27.72 12.76 -11.50
CA ASP A 61 26.31 13.15 -11.52
C ASP A 61 25.70 13.05 -10.10
N ILE A 62 25.21 14.18 -9.58
CA ILE A 62 24.62 14.27 -8.23
C ILE A 62 23.37 13.36 -8.10
N VAL A 63 22.67 13.10 -9.21
CA VAL A 63 21.49 12.24 -9.28
C VAL A 63 21.86 10.74 -9.30
N SER A 64 22.90 10.35 -10.06
CA SER A 64 23.36 8.94 -10.09
C SER A 64 23.94 8.51 -8.74
N ASN A 65 24.56 9.43 -8.01
CA ASN A 65 25.03 9.24 -6.64
C ASN A 65 23.89 9.29 -5.60
N CYS A 66 22.63 9.36 -6.03
CA CYS A 66 21.45 9.46 -5.17
C CYS A 66 21.46 10.65 -4.20
N ALA A 67 22.29 11.67 -4.39
CA ALA A 67 22.31 12.85 -3.52
C ALA A 67 21.08 13.74 -3.75
N VAL A 68 20.54 13.75 -4.98
CA VAL A 68 19.27 14.42 -5.34
C VAL A 68 18.30 13.41 -5.96
N CYS A 69 17.00 13.62 -5.76
CA CYS A 69 15.95 12.80 -6.36
C CYS A 69 15.82 13.09 -7.85
N ALA A 70 15.71 12.06 -8.68
CA ALA A 70 15.56 12.22 -10.12
C ALA A 70 14.15 12.77 -10.45
N PRO A 71 13.98 13.62 -11.49
CA PRO A 71 12.67 14.16 -11.87
C PRO A 71 11.60 13.08 -12.08
N ALA A 72 11.97 11.95 -12.70
CA ALA A 72 11.07 10.82 -12.92
C ALA A 72 10.55 10.19 -11.60
N GLU A 73 11.33 10.25 -10.51
CA GLU A 73 10.87 9.78 -9.20
C GLU A 73 9.74 10.67 -8.65
N TRP A 74 9.82 11.98 -8.90
CA TRP A 74 8.78 12.92 -8.50
C TRP A 74 7.48 12.67 -9.26
N ASP A 75 7.56 12.43 -10.57
CA ASP A 75 6.40 12.14 -11.40
C ASP A 75 5.70 10.83 -10.99
N CYS A 76 6.44 9.87 -10.44
CA CYS A 76 5.88 8.60 -9.97
C CYS A 76 5.20 8.69 -8.60
N GLU A 77 5.66 9.57 -7.72
CA GLU A 77 5.20 9.65 -6.33
C GLU A 77 4.30 10.83 -6.03
N CYS A 78 4.38 11.89 -6.81
CA CYS A 78 3.48 13.02 -6.64
C CYS A 78 2.06 12.65 -7.10
N PRO A 79 1.03 13.30 -6.52
CA PRO A 79 -0.32 13.17 -7.00
C PRO A 79 -0.40 13.40 -8.52
N ARG A 80 -0.99 12.44 -9.24
CA ARG A 80 -1.15 12.55 -10.69
C ARG A 80 -2.07 13.71 -11.05
N PRO A 81 -1.86 14.35 -12.22
CA PRO A 81 -2.73 15.40 -12.68
C PRO A 81 -4.14 14.85 -12.93
N LYS A 82 -5.16 15.69 -12.69
CA LYS A 82 -6.58 15.29 -12.76
C LYS A 82 -7.00 14.58 -14.06
N PRO A 83 -6.53 14.97 -15.27
CA PRO A 83 -6.89 14.27 -16.50
C PRO A 83 -6.45 12.80 -16.55
N GLU A 84 -5.43 12.42 -15.78
CA GLU A 84 -4.94 11.04 -15.71
C GLU A 84 -5.72 10.20 -14.69
N LEU A 85 -6.39 10.83 -13.72
CA LEU A 85 -7.23 10.13 -12.74
C LEU A 85 -8.48 9.49 -13.38
N GLU A 86 -8.92 10.01 -14.52
CA GLU A 86 -10.04 9.40 -15.26
C GLU A 86 -9.70 8.01 -15.82
N LYS A 87 -8.40 7.75 -16.05
CA LYS A 87 -7.90 6.51 -16.63
C LYS A 87 -7.37 5.53 -15.59
N SER A 88 -6.88 6.04 -14.47
CA SER A 88 -6.24 5.24 -13.42
C SER A 88 -6.45 5.85 -12.04
N GLU A 89 -6.76 5.01 -11.06
CA GLU A 89 -6.75 5.41 -9.65
C GLU A 89 -5.33 5.77 -9.21
N ASP A 90 -5.21 6.82 -8.40
CA ASP A 90 -3.97 7.29 -7.81
C ASP A 90 -4.03 7.09 -6.30
N SER A 91 -3.28 6.13 -5.77
CA SER A 91 -3.34 5.77 -4.36
C SER A 91 -1.97 5.63 -3.71
N VAL A 92 -1.90 6.00 -2.44
CA VAL A 92 -0.69 5.95 -1.61
C VAL A 92 -1.03 5.33 -0.27
N PHE A 93 -0.19 4.39 0.16
CA PHE A 93 -0.36 3.62 1.39
C PHE A 93 0.90 3.68 2.24
N PHE A 94 0.73 3.98 3.52
CA PHE A 94 1.78 4.00 4.53
C PHE A 94 1.41 3.12 5.71
N TYR A 95 2.39 2.38 6.18
CA TYR A 95 2.32 1.56 7.38
C TYR A 95 3.54 1.87 8.26
N GLY A 96 3.30 2.28 9.50
CA GLY A 96 4.34 2.60 10.47
C GLY A 96 4.12 1.84 11.76
N VAL A 97 5.23 1.45 12.41
CA VAL A 97 5.21 0.78 13.71
C VAL A 97 6.27 1.40 14.60
N ASN A 98 5.94 1.65 15.85
CA ASN A 98 6.87 2.12 16.88
C ASN A 98 7.47 0.94 17.65
N SER A 99 8.61 1.13 18.33
CA SER A 99 9.23 0.13 19.22
C SER A 99 8.30 -0.34 20.33
N ASP A 100 7.40 0.54 20.77
CA ASP A 100 6.43 0.26 21.84
C ASP A 100 5.24 -0.59 21.34
N GLY A 101 5.17 -0.88 20.04
CA GLY A 101 4.13 -1.70 19.43
C GLY A 101 2.95 -0.93 18.86
N ASP A 102 2.94 0.41 18.99
CA ASP A 102 1.98 1.28 18.32
C ASP A 102 2.07 1.14 16.81
N ARG A 103 0.94 1.19 16.11
CA ARG A 103 0.86 1.02 14.66
C ARG A 103 0.02 2.12 14.05
N LEU A 104 0.52 2.70 12.97
CA LEU A 104 -0.17 3.71 12.18
C LEU A 104 -0.39 3.17 10.77
N VAL A 105 -1.62 3.22 10.30
CA VAL A 105 -2.00 2.86 8.94
C VAL A 105 -2.64 4.08 8.30
N VAL A 106 -2.13 4.48 7.14
CA VAL A 106 -2.65 5.61 6.38
C VAL A 106 -2.76 5.22 4.92
N SER A 107 -3.91 5.43 4.30
CA SER A 107 -4.11 5.30 2.87
C SER A 107 -4.88 6.49 2.34
N VAL A 108 -4.51 6.97 1.16
CA VAL A 108 -5.25 7.97 0.40
C VAL A 108 -5.38 7.45 -1.02
N SER A 109 -6.61 7.21 -1.46
CA SER A 109 -6.97 6.82 -2.81
C SER A 109 -7.76 7.94 -3.47
N ARG A 110 -7.28 8.47 -4.59
CA ARG A 110 -7.96 9.52 -5.34
C ARG A 110 -8.73 8.90 -6.49
N LEU A 111 -10.03 9.20 -6.52
CA LEU A 111 -10.99 8.69 -7.51
C LEU A 111 -11.27 9.75 -8.58
N SER A 112 -11.79 9.31 -9.73
CA SER A 112 -12.01 10.15 -10.93
C SER A 112 -13.04 11.28 -10.76
N THR A 113 -13.83 11.29 -9.69
CA THR A 113 -14.97 12.21 -9.47
C THR A 113 -14.71 13.33 -8.46
N HIS A 114 -13.45 13.75 -8.30
CA HIS A 114 -13.02 14.68 -7.22
C HIS A 114 -13.26 14.16 -5.80
N VAL A 115 -13.41 12.84 -5.67
CA VAL A 115 -13.55 12.17 -4.39
C VAL A 115 -12.23 11.51 -4.03
N ALA A 116 -11.82 11.63 -2.79
CA ALA A 116 -10.72 10.90 -2.20
C ALA A 116 -11.25 9.98 -1.11
N GLU A 117 -10.88 8.71 -1.20
CA GLU A 117 -11.06 7.73 -0.15
C GLU A 117 -9.85 7.74 0.80
N LEU A 118 -10.13 7.83 2.08
CA LEU A 118 -9.16 8.00 3.15
C LEU A 118 -9.32 6.89 4.16
N TRP A 119 -8.18 6.32 4.50
CA TRP A 119 -8.07 5.37 5.59
C TRP A 119 -7.01 5.89 6.54
N LEU A 120 -7.39 6.14 7.79
CA LEU A 120 -6.46 6.51 8.84
C LEU A 120 -6.84 5.74 10.10
N ALA A 121 -5.93 4.89 10.55
CA ALA A 121 -6.11 4.08 11.74
C ALA A 121 -4.84 4.12 12.60
N LEU A 122 -5.03 4.38 13.89
CA LEU A 122 -3.98 4.31 14.91
C LEU A 122 -4.32 3.18 15.88
N TYR A 123 -3.36 2.31 16.11
CA TYR A 123 -3.41 1.21 17.05
C TYR A 123 -2.40 1.52 18.14
N THR A 124 -2.87 1.59 19.37
CA THR A 124 -2.01 1.79 20.54
C THR A 124 -1.58 0.44 21.11
N SER A 125 -0.43 0.40 21.77
CA SER A 125 0.07 -0.75 22.55
C SER A 125 -0.96 -1.29 23.54
N ASP A 126 -1.79 -0.39 24.08
CA ASP A 126 -2.84 -0.68 25.06
C ASP A 126 -4.07 -1.38 24.44
N GLY A 127 -4.03 -1.65 23.13
CA GLY A 127 -5.11 -2.28 22.38
C GLY A 127 -6.21 -1.33 21.93
N THR A 128 -6.14 -0.05 22.30
CA THR A 128 -7.10 0.97 21.84
C THR A 128 -6.88 1.29 20.37
N ARG A 129 -7.99 1.43 19.63
CA ARG A 129 -7.99 1.69 18.20
C ARG A 129 -8.70 2.99 17.90
N TYR A 130 -8.08 3.84 17.10
CA TYR A 130 -8.65 5.08 16.62
C TYR A 130 -8.77 5.04 15.12
N LYS A 131 -9.92 5.43 14.57
CA LYS A 131 -10.17 5.43 13.13
C LYS A 131 -10.86 6.71 12.68
N LEU A 132 -10.60 7.08 11.43
CA LEU A 132 -11.32 8.16 10.79
C LEU A 132 -12.80 7.77 10.60
N PRO A 133 -13.77 8.61 11.01
CA PRO A 133 -15.19 8.27 10.94
C PRO A 133 -15.76 8.29 9.52
N THR A 134 -15.15 9.06 8.61
CA THR A 134 -15.60 9.19 7.21
C THR A 134 -14.43 8.89 6.29
N THR A 135 -14.61 7.95 5.39
CA THR A 135 -13.57 7.53 4.44
C THR A 135 -13.65 8.32 3.13
N LEU A 136 -14.84 8.63 2.61
CA LEU A 136 -15.00 9.34 1.34
C LEU A 136 -15.18 10.85 1.55
N THR A 137 -14.27 11.65 0.99
CA THR A 137 -14.31 13.12 1.10
C THR A 137 -13.85 13.80 -0.20
N LEU A 138 -13.92 15.14 -0.27
CA LEU A 138 -13.47 15.89 -1.43
C LEU A 138 -11.94 15.87 -1.56
N ASP A 139 -11.43 15.51 -2.73
CA ASP A 139 -10.00 15.60 -3.07
C ASP A 139 -9.55 17.06 -3.14
N ARG A 140 -8.56 17.42 -2.32
CA ARG A 140 -7.88 18.73 -2.34
C ARG A 140 -6.38 18.59 -2.61
N SER A 141 -5.97 17.48 -3.22
CA SER A 141 -4.57 17.21 -3.57
C SER A 141 -4.07 18.19 -4.63
N ALA A 142 -2.84 18.66 -4.45
CA ALA A 142 -2.20 19.63 -5.33
C ALA A 142 -0.67 19.55 -5.23
N GLY A 143 0.02 19.72 -6.37
CA GLY A 143 1.48 19.64 -6.44
C GLY A 143 1.99 18.30 -5.91
N SER A 144 2.93 18.33 -4.98
CA SER A 144 3.50 17.13 -4.33
C SER A 144 2.73 16.65 -3.08
N CYS A 145 1.47 17.05 -2.93
CA CYS A 145 0.71 16.85 -1.71
C CYS A 145 -0.65 16.20 -1.96
N PHE A 146 -0.87 15.05 -1.33
CA PHE A 146 -2.19 14.46 -1.17
C PHE A 146 -2.88 15.13 0.02
N SER A 147 -4.10 15.61 -0.16
CA SER A 147 -4.81 16.34 0.91
C SER A 147 -6.30 16.11 0.82
N ALA A 148 -6.90 15.60 1.89
CA ALA A 148 -8.35 15.47 2.04
C ALA A 148 -8.74 15.29 3.51
N ALA A 149 -9.92 15.78 3.90
CA ALA A 149 -10.50 15.67 5.25
C ALA A 149 -9.57 16.02 6.44
N GLY A 150 -8.64 16.96 6.25
CA GLY A 150 -7.65 17.33 7.28
C GLY A 150 -6.43 16.42 7.34
N LEU A 151 -6.40 15.30 6.60
CA LEU A 151 -5.20 14.51 6.36
C LEU A 151 -4.40 15.12 5.20
N ARG A 152 -3.09 15.24 5.40
CA ARG A 152 -2.13 15.77 4.44
C ARG A 152 -0.90 14.86 4.37
N LEU A 153 -0.65 14.29 3.19
CA LEU A 153 0.56 13.54 2.88
C LEU A 153 1.38 14.34 1.86
N GLN A 154 2.54 14.83 2.27
CA GLN A 154 3.42 15.61 1.41
C GLN A 154 4.67 14.82 1.08
N CYS A 155 4.93 14.64 -0.21
CA CYS A 155 6.20 14.12 -0.69
C CYS A 155 7.26 15.24 -0.57
N LEU A 156 8.27 15.00 0.27
CA LEU A 156 9.41 15.92 0.46
C LEU A 156 10.64 15.45 -0.31
N ALA A 157 10.80 14.13 -0.42
CA ALA A 157 11.80 13.49 -1.24
C ALA A 157 11.25 12.10 -1.64
N PRO A 158 11.02 11.85 -2.93
CA PRO A 158 10.55 10.56 -3.43
C PRO A 158 11.31 9.38 -2.81
N ASN A 159 10.59 8.36 -2.36
CA ASN A 159 11.04 7.10 -1.75
C ASN A 159 11.92 7.26 -0.49
N ARG A 160 12.07 8.49 0.02
CA ARG A 160 13.02 8.80 1.09
C ARG A 160 12.34 9.48 2.25
N ARG A 161 11.54 10.51 1.97
CA ARG A 161 10.97 11.37 3.00
C ARG A 161 9.58 11.83 2.63
N TRP A 162 8.65 11.44 3.48
CA TRP A 162 7.26 11.84 3.45
C TRP A 162 6.90 12.52 4.76
N ARG A 163 6.02 13.53 4.67
CA ARG A 163 5.43 14.18 5.83
C ARG A 163 3.95 13.83 5.91
N VAL A 164 3.58 13.20 7.02
CA VAL A 164 2.19 12.91 7.38
C VAL A 164 1.74 13.96 8.40
N ALA A 165 0.67 14.66 8.12
CA ALA A 165 0.03 15.59 9.05
C ALA A 165 -1.48 15.36 9.05
N PHE A 166 -2.08 15.32 10.23
CA PHE A 166 -3.51 15.13 10.39
C PHE A 166 -4.07 16.19 11.34
N ASN A 167 -5.02 16.97 10.83
CA ASN A 167 -5.73 18.02 11.53
C ASN A 167 -7.20 17.63 11.65
N GLY A 168 -7.51 16.74 12.60
CA GLY A 168 -8.87 16.26 12.81
C GLY A 168 -9.01 15.46 14.09
N LEU A 169 -10.20 14.89 14.29
CA LEU A 169 -10.50 14.01 15.41
C LEU A 169 -10.67 12.58 14.90
N LEU A 170 -10.01 11.64 15.56
CA LEU A 170 -10.22 10.21 15.33
C LEU A 170 -11.25 9.69 16.33
N ARG A 171 -12.09 8.77 15.88
CA ARG A 171 -13.06 8.09 16.74
C ARG A 171 -12.43 6.84 17.34
N GLN A 172 -12.54 6.70 18.65
CA GLN A 172 -12.19 5.46 19.32
C GLN A 172 -13.17 4.36 18.93
N VAL A 173 -12.63 3.22 18.50
CA VAL A 173 -13.40 2.03 18.14
C VAL A 173 -13.18 0.99 19.22
N TYR A 174 -14.26 0.66 19.92
CA TYR A 174 -14.29 -0.46 20.85
C TYR A 174 -14.42 -1.76 20.06
N SER A 175 -13.58 -2.74 20.35
CA SER A 175 -13.61 -4.02 19.67
C SER A 175 -14.88 -4.78 20.03
N ASP A 176 -15.84 -4.82 19.10
CA ASP A 176 -16.73 -5.97 19.03
C ASP A 176 -16.01 -7.03 18.18
N HIS A 177 -16.01 -8.29 18.62
CA HIS A 177 -15.15 -9.36 18.08
C HIS A 177 -15.35 -9.63 16.57
N ALA A 178 -16.38 -9.07 15.94
CA ALA A 178 -16.74 -9.27 14.53
C ALA A 178 -15.91 -8.45 13.53
N ASP A 179 -15.25 -7.36 13.95
CA ASP A 179 -14.71 -6.39 12.99
C ASP A 179 -13.37 -6.79 12.38
N ASN A 180 -12.55 -7.59 13.07
CA ASN A 180 -11.19 -7.95 12.62
C ASN A 180 -11.14 -8.68 11.26
N SER A 181 -12.21 -9.35 10.85
CA SER A 181 -12.30 -10.09 9.58
C SER A 181 -12.52 -9.17 8.37
N VAL A 182 -13.23 -8.05 8.56
CA VAL A 182 -13.48 -7.04 7.52
C VAL A 182 -12.19 -6.27 7.22
N TRP A 183 -11.39 -5.97 8.25
CA TRP A 183 -10.12 -5.26 8.11
C TRP A 183 -9.03 -6.09 7.44
N ALA A 184 -8.89 -7.37 7.81
CA ALA A 184 -7.98 -8.28 7.11
C ALA A 184 -8.41 -8.43 5.65
N SER A 185 -9.71 -8.65 5.39
CA SER A 185 -10.22 -8.81 4.02
C SER A 185 -10.11 -7.54 3.19
N GLN A 186 -10.22 -6.32 3.75
CA GLN A 186 -10.00 -5.07 3.03
C GLN A 186 -8.52 -4.80 2.73
N ILE A 187 -7.60 -5.11 3.66
CA ILE A 187 -6.16 -5.05 3.36
C ILE A 187 -5.80 -6.08 2.27
N TYR A 188 -6.35 -7.29 2.36
CA TYR A 188 -6.18 -8.30 1.31
C TYR A 188 -6.85 -7.90 -0.01
N ARG A 189 -8.00 -7.21 0.03
CA ARG A 189 -8.71 -6.73 -1.17
C ARG A 189 -7.98 -5.56 -1.82
N TYR A 190 -7.43 -4.62 -1.05
CA TYR A 190 -6.57 -3.55 -1.57
C TYR A 190 -5.26 -4.10 -2.17
N GLN A 191 -4.68 -5.15 -1.56
CA GLN A 191 -3.57 -5.87 -2.19
C GLN A 191 -4.01 -6.62 -3.46
N GLN A 192 -5.22 -7.19 -3.51
CA GLN A 192 -5.74 -7.90 -4.70
C GLN A 192 -6.19 -6.97 -5.83
N GLU A 193 -6.76 -5.80 -5.53
CA GLU A 193 -7.26 -4.82 -6.50
C GLU A 193 -6.10 -4.05 -7.14
N ASN A 194 -5.05 -3.71 -6.39
CA ASN A 194 -3.80 -3.20 -6.99
C ASN A 194 -3.02 -4.28 -7.80
N ILE A 195 -3.39 -5.55 -7.65
CA ILE A 195 -2.97 -6.68 -8.51
C ILE A 195 -3.99 -6.95 -9.64
N GLY A 196 -5.18 -6.36 -9.59
CA GLY A 196 -6.36 -6.65 -10.43
C GLY A 196 -6.75 -5.55 -11.44
N THR A 197 -6.40 -4.29 -11.20
CA THR A 197 -6.77 -3.13 -12.06
C THR A 197 -5.68 -2.74 -13.07
N SER A 198 -5.10 -3.74 -13.76
CA SER A 198 -4.53 -3.52 -15.09
C SER A 198 -5.15 -4.51 -16.08
N LYS A 199 -6.49 -4.48 -16.16
CA LYS A 199 -7.20 -4.91 -17.36
C LYS A 199 -7.65 -3.65 -18.08
N GLU A 200 -6.77 -3.18 -18.95
CA GLU A 200 -7.05 -2.84 -20.35
C GLU A 200 -5.73 -2.98 -21.13
#